data_AF-W6K158-F1
#
_entry.id   AF-W6K158-F1
#
_cell.length_a   1.000
_cell.length_b   1.000
_cell.length_c   1.000
_cell.angle_alpha   90.00
_cell.angle_beta   90.00
_cell.angle_gamma   90.00
#
_symmetry.space_group_name_H-M   'P 1'
#
loop_
_entity.id
_entity.type
_entity.pdbx_description
1 polymer ?
#
loop_
_entity_poly.entity_id
_entity_poly.type
_entity_poly.pdbx_seq_one_letter_code
_entity_poly.pdbx_strand_id
1 'polypeptide(L)'
;MRFVQTAQAAGLTLAEIGTIIDLRDDGNVPCTHVAILIHSKLADVRARIRDLALLETELDGLIERSHRLDPDDCTDTDICHILTASQ
;
A
#
# COMPACT_ATOMS: atom_id res chain seq x y z
N MET A 1 8.42 -2.84 27.81
CA MET A 1 7.90 -3.28 26.50
C MET A 1 8.05 -2.20 25.40
N ARG A 2 9.24 -1.61 25.19
CA ARG A 2 9.42 -0.58 24.16
C ARG A 2 9.75 -1.16 22.78
N PHE A 3 10.52 -2.26 22.74
CA PHE A 3 10.97 -2.89 21.51
C PHE A 3 9.83 -3.36 20.60
N VAL A 4 8.92 -4.19 21.13
CA VAL A 4 7.79 -4.74 20.35
C VAL A 4 6.92 -3.62 19.77
N GLN A 5 6.60 -2.59 20.56
CA GLN A 5 5.82 -1.44 20.10
C GLN A 5 6.52 -0.69 18.96
N THR A 6 7.82 -0.44 19.08
CA THR A 6 8.60 0.21 18.01
C THR A 6 8.67 -0.65 16.75
N ALA A 7 8.86 -1.96 16.88
CA ALA A 7 8.92 -2.87 15.74
C ALA A 7 7.56 -2.97 15.01
N GLN A 8 6.45 -3.05 15.77
CA GLN A 8 5.10 -3.02 15.19
C GLN A 8 4.81 -1.69 14.50
N ALA A 9 5.20 -0.56 15.08
CA ALA A 9 5.06 0.76 14.45
C ALA A 9 5.89 0.87 13.15
N ALA A 10 6.98 0.11 13.02
CA ALA A 10 7.77 0.00 11.80
C ALA A 10 7.19 -1.01 10.78
N GLY A 11 6.03 -1.61 11.06
CA GLY A 11 5.34 -2.53 10.15
C GLY A 11 5.82 -4.00 10.24
N LEU A 12 6.58 -4.36 11.28
CA LEU A 12 6.93 -5.75 11.52
C LEU A 12 5.76 -6.51 12.14
N THR A 13 5.54 -7.72 11.65
CA THR A 13 4.58 -8.68 12.18
C THR A 13 5.08 -9.30 13.47
N LEU A 14 4.18 -9.89 14.27
CA LEU A 14 4.58 -10.61 15.48
C LEU A 14 5.49 -11.80 15.18
N ALA A 15 5.35 -12.44 14.02
CA ALA A 15 6.23 -13.53 13.60
C ALA A 15 7.67 -13.04 13.36
N GLU A 16 7.84 -11.95 12.61
CA GLU A 16 9.16 -11.33 12.37
C GLU A 16 9.80 -10.84 13.69
N ILE A 17 9.00 -10.28 14.60
CA ILE A 17 9.46 -9.87 15.93
C ILE A 17 9.91 -11.08 16.76
N GLY A 18 9.17 -12.20 16.69
CA GLY A 18 9.55 -13.45 17.33
C GLY A 18 10.92 -13.94 16.87
N THR A 19 11.15 -13.97 15.56
CA THR A 19 12.46 -14.36 14.99
C THR A 19 13.61 -13.48 15.48
N ILE A 20 13.37 -12.16 15.66
CA ILE A 20 14.38 -11.26 16.23
C ILE A 20 14.70 -11.60 17.69
N ILE A 21 13.68 -11.97 18.48
CA ILE A 21 13.84 -12.36 19.88
C ILE A 21 14.60 -13.69 19.96
N ASP A 22 14.22 -14.69 19.17
CA ASP A 22 14.88 -16.00 19.13
C ASP A 22 16.37 -15.88 18.79
N LEU A 23 16.71 -15.08 17.75
CA LEU A 23 18.09 -14.76 17.38
C LEU A 23 18.90 -14.21 18.56
N ARG A 24 18.29 -13.32 19.34
CA ARG A 24 18.93 -12.70 20.50
C ARG A 24 19.10 -13.69 21.66
N ASP A 25 18.09 -14.52 21.91
CA ASP A 25 18.10 -15.53 22.96
C ASP A 25 19.15 -16.62 22.67
N ASP A 26 19.41 -16.92 21.40
CA ASP A 26 20.52 -17.76 20.93
C ASP A 26 21.91 -17.09 21.03
N GLY A 27 21.99 -15.86 21.54
CA GLY A 27 23.24 -15.11 21.72
C GLY A 27 23.73 -14.37 20.46
N ASN A 28 22.96 -14.37 19.38
CA ASN A 28 23.32 -13.66 18.15
C ASN A 28 22.96 -12.16 18.22
N VAL A 29 23.60 -11.36 17.36
CA VAL A 29 23.31 -9.94 17.19
C VAL A 29 22.25 -9.77 16.08
N PRO A 30 21.02 -9.32 16.38
CA PRO A 30 19.94 -9.31 15.40
C PRO A 30 19.97 -8.11 14.45
N CYS A 31 20.88 -7.15 14.63
CA CYS A 31 20.85 -5.86 13.92
C CYS A 31 20.82 -5.99 12.39
N THR A 32 21.59 -6.92 11.83
CA THR A 32 21.60 -7.19 10.38
C THR A 32 20.25 -7.73 9.91
N HIS A 33 19.63 -8.63 10.67
CA HIS A 33 18.30 -9.17 10.34
C HIS A 33 17.22 -8.08 10.40
N VAL A 34 17.24 -7.24 11.44
CA VAL A 34 16.33 -6.09 11.58
C VAL A 34 16.49 -5.12 10.40
N ALA A 35 17.74 -4.83 9.98
CA ALA A 35 17.99 -3.93 8.85
C ALA A 35 17.41 -4.47 7.54
N ILE A 36 17.51 -5.79 7.29
CA ILE A 36 16.90 -6.44 6.12
C ILE A 36 15.38 -6.30 6.15
N LEU A 37 14.75 -6.59 7.29
CA LEU A 37 13.29 -6.50 7.43
C LEU A 37 12.80 -5.07 7.16
N ILE A 38 13.43 -4.06 7.76
CA ILE A 38 13.03 -2.66 7.58
C ILE A 38 13.22 -2.20 6.12
N HIS A 39 14.29 -2.62 5.44
CA HIS A 39 14.46 -2.33 4.01
C HIS A 39 13.36 -2.96 3.16
N SER A 40 12.95 -4.20 3.46
CA SER A 40 11.82 -4.85 2.78
C SER A 40 10.52 -4.08 3.01
N LYS A 41 10.20 -3.73 4.26
CA LYS A 41 8.97 -2.96 4.57
C LYS A 41 8.97 -1.61 3.86
N LEU A 42 10.11 -0.92 3.78
CA LEU A 42 10.22 0.35 3.06
C LEU A 42 9.99 0.17 1.55
N ALA A 43 10.50 -0.91 0.96
CA ALA A 43 10.26 -1.22 -0.45
C ALA A 43 8.76 -1.46 -0.72
N ASP A 44 8.10 -2.23 0.15
CA ASP A 44 6.67 -2.53 0.07
C ASP A 44 5.82 -1.26 0.21
N VAL A 45 6.13 -0.41 1.19
CA VAL A 45 5.47 0.89 1.38
C VAL A 45 5.61 1.76 0.14
N ARG A 46 6.82 1.85 -0.43
CA ARG A 46 7.06 2.63 -1.66
C ARG A 46 6.29 2.07 -2.85
N ALA A 47 6.15 0.75 -2.97
CA ALA A 47 5.32 0.13 -4.00
C ALA A 47 3.85 0.52 -3.82
N ARG A 48 3.33 0.37 -2.60
CA ARG A 48 1.94 0.72 -2.30
C ARG A 48 1.64 2.20 -2.55
N ILE A 49 2.56 3.11 -2.23
CA ILE A 49 2.40 4.54 -2.53
C ILE A 49 2.29 4.78 -4.03
N ARG A 50 3.10 4.11 -4.86
CA ARG A 50 3.01 4.23 -6.32
C ARG A 50 1.66 3.74 -6.84
N ASP A 51 1.21 2.59 -6.36
CA ASP A 51 -0.08 2.02 -6.77
C ASP A 51 -1.24 2.94 -6.36
N LEU A 52 -1.17 3.53 -5.17
CA LEU A 52 -2.18 4.47 -4.69
C LEU A 52 -2.17 5.78 -5.48
N ALA A 53 -0.99 6.30 -5.86
CA ALA A 53 -0.89 7.49 -6.69
C ALA A 53 -1.41 7.26 -8.11
N LEU A 54 -1.21 6.05 -8.66
CA LEU A 54 -1.81 5.68 -9.94
C LEU A 54 -3.34 5.64 -9.84
N LEU A 55 -3.86 4.96 -8.80
CA LEU A 55 -5.31 4.90 -8.55
C LEU A 55 -5.91 6.30 -8.33
N GLU A 56 -5.23 7.17 -7.60
CA GLU A 56 -5.63 8.57 -7.41
C GLU A 56 -5.78 9.29 -8.76
N THR A 57 -4.80 9.13 -9.65
CA THR A 57 -4.85 9.72 -11.00
C THR A 57 -6.02 9.18 -11.83
N GLU A 58 -6.28 7.87 -11.75
CA GLU A 58 -7.43 7.25 -12.43
C GLU A 58 -8.76 7.80 -11.89
N LEU A 59 -8.91 7.92 -10.57
CA LEU A 59 -10.11 8.45 -9.93
C LEU A 59 -10.34 9.92 -10.30
N ASP A 60 -9.29 10.75 -10.33
CA ASP A 60 -9.39 12.14 -10.80
C ASP A 60 -9.88 12.21 -12.25
N GLY A 61 -9.37 11.32 -13.11
CA GLY A 61 -9.83 11.22 -14.50
C GLY A 61 -11.32 10.84 -14.63
N LEU A 62 -11.82 9.97 -13.75
CA LEU A 62 -13.23 9.61 -13.69
C LEU A 62 -14.10 10.77 -13.18
N ILE A 63 -13.64 11.52 -12.17
CA ILE A 63 -14.33 12.70 -11.64
C ILE A 63 -14.44 13.78 -12.73
N GLU A 64 -13.33 14.10 -13.40
CA GLU A 64 -13.31 15.07 -14.50
C GLU A 64 -14.28 14.71 -15.63
N ARG A 65 -14.41 13.42 -15.92
CA ARG A 65 -15.38 12.94 -16.91
C ARG A 65 -16.81 13.13 -16.45
N SER A 66 -17.09 12.85 -15.18
CA SER A 66 -18.41 13.06 -14.60
C SER A 66 -18.88 14.52 -14.71
N HIS A 67 -17.95 15.48 -14.65
CA HIS A 67 -18.25 16.91 -14.80
C HIS A 67 -18.49 17.35 -16.26
N ARG A 68 -17.93 16.63 -17.24
CA ARG A 68 -18.08 16.96 -18.66
C ARG A 68 -19.22 16.24 -19.36
N LEU A 69 -19.77 15.22 -18.72
CA LEU A 69 -20.85 14.41 -19.30
C LEU A 69 -22.14 15.22 -19.34
N ASP A 70 -22.78 15.28 -20.50
CA ASP A 70 -24.17 15.71 -20.60
C ASP A 70 -25.09 14.55 -20.20
N PRO A 71 -26.02 14.72 -19.24
CA PRO A 71 -27.00 13.69 -18.92
C PRO A 71 -27.79 13.18 -20.13
N ASP A 72 -28.00 14.01 -21.16
CA ASP A 72 -28.72 13.62 -22.37
C ASP A 72 -27.89 12.68 -23.28
N ASP A 73 -26.56 12.64 -23.09
CA ASP A 73 -25.66 11.68 -23.77
C ASP A 73 -25.66 10.29 -23.10
N CYS A 74 -26.29 10.16 -21.93
CA CYS A 74 -26.41 8.88 -21.21
C CYS A 74 -27.54 8.05 -21.82
N THR A 75 -27.21 7.27 -22.84
CA THR A 75 -28.19 6.38 -23.49
C THR A 75 -28.24 5.01 -22.81
N ASP A 76 -29.33 4.27 -22.99
CA ASP A 76 -29.50 2.89 -22.49
C ASP A 76 -28.51 1.87 -23.11
N THR A 77 -27.63 2.31 -24.02
CA THR A 77 -26.65 1.45 -24.68
C THR A 77 -25.44 1.12 -23.79
N ASP A 78 -25.09 2.01 -22.85
CA ASP A 78 -23.98 1.83 -21.91
C ASP A 78 -24.46 1.92 -20.45
N ILE A 79 -23.92 1.07 -19.57
CA ILE A 79 -24.33 1.06 -18.14
C ILE A 79 -23.95 2.37 -17.43
N CYS A 80 -22.79 2.95 -17.75
CA CYS A 80 -22.33 4.20 -17.17
C CYS A 80 -21.19 4.80 -18.00
N HIS A 81 -21.42 5.93 -18.66
CA HIS A 81 -20.44 6.65 -19.49
C HIS A 81 -19.21 7.16 -18.73
N ILE A 82 -19.31 7.31 -17.40
CA ILE A 82 -18.18 7.67 -16.54
C ILE A 82 -17.15 6.53 -16.52
N LEU A 83 -17.61 5.28 -16.48
CA LEU A 83 -16.78 4.09 -16.29
C LEU A 83 -16.41 3.37 -17.59
N THR A 84 -16.98 3.73 -18.75
CA THR A 84 -16.86 2.95 -20.01
C THR A 84 -15.67 3.30 -20.88
N ALA A 85 -14.71 4.12 -20.42
CA ALA A 85 -13.41 4.18 -21.09
C ALA A 85 -12.26 4.24 -20.09
N SER A 86 -11.73 3.07 -19.76
CA SER A 86 -10.40 2.86 -19.21
C SER A 86 -9.76 1.75 -20.04
N GLN A 87 -8.84 2.14 -20.92
CA GLN A 87 -7.79 1.27 -21.45
C GLN A 87 -6.57 1.43 -20.54
#